data_AF-A0A9E7YX85-F1
#
_entry.id   AF-A0A9E7YX85-F1
#
_cell.length_a   1.000
_cell.length_b   1.000
_cell.length_c   1.000
_cell.angle_alpha   90.00
_cell.angle_beta   90.00
_cell.angle_gamma   90.00
#
_symmetry.space_group_name_H-M   'P 1'
#
loop_
_entity.id
_entity.type
_entity.pdbx_description
1 polymer ?
#
loop_
_entity_poly.entity_id
_entity_poly.type
_entity_poly.pdbx_seq_one_letter_code
_entity_poly.pdbx_strand_id
1 'polypeptide(L)'
;MVSLVRRLRERLFWPSERSMQKLMGRIDSLENENNHLRDALQAQEMILHEIRDAISGMQRINEDSCRSLNEMQRAQIAERAKDDIRFWAQYRLPNETDLETRKRFFLGLPEPEGDLKLLQTALNRMLCDFAEICRRNGINQYWLVGGTLLGSVRHHGFIPWDDDLDLGIMRDDLERLQKVLAGDSEYRITVVWDRIVHCRQIRFAPRDTRVPGFIDLFPFDWVADVSHDMFVKVQEYRKTAIEQAESNSHIRAAWDNNVYVSAETEAGKLITDVFDAQLNQMRKTGIVCSQEKAAGIIRAYDNMDHPSGFEWISGLDEIYPLDSQQFESRRYPVPANYMYLLTQAYGNIYALPNDIGLHFEHVDRKMLAQLDEQVIEEYIKR
;
A
#
# COMPACT_ATOMS: atom_id res chain seq x y z
N MET A 1 16.51 55.46 35.59
CA MET A 1 16.02 55.30 36.99
C MET A 1 17.12 55.33 38.06
N VAL A 2 18.40 55.05 37.74
CA VAL A 2 19.52 54.98 38.71
C VAL A 2 19.77 56.28 39.51
N SER A 3 19.43 57.46 38.96
CA SER A 3 19.77 58.75 39.63
C SER A 3 18.80 59.20 40.73
N LEU A 4 17.60 58.62 40.85
CA LEU A 4 16.59 59.04 41.84
C LEU A 4 16.72 58.22 43.13
N VAL A 5 16.90 56.91 43.01
CA VAL A 5 17.10 55.99 44.15
C VAL A 5 18.41 56.31 44.87
N ARG A 6 19.49 56.57 44.13
CA ARG A 6 20.78 56.99 44.69
C ARG A 6 20.74 58.37 45.35
N ARG A 7 19.84 59.27 44.94
CA ARG A 7 19.65 60.58 45.60
C ARG A 7 18.77 60.49 46.86
N LEU A 8 17.82 59.56 46.91
CA LEU A 8 17.05 59.25 48.13
C LEU A 8 17.91 58.51 49.18
N ARG A 9 18.89 57.71 48.73
CA ARG A 9 19.88 56.95 49.52
C ARG A 9 20.75 57.79 50.46
N GLU A 10 21.08 59.03 50.10
CA GLU A 10 22.00 59.88 50.88
C GLU A 10 21.28 60.83 51.85
N ARG A 11 19.98 61.08 51.65
CA ARG A 11 19.25 62.15 52.36
C ARG A 11 18.31 61.72 53.47
N LEU A 12 17.90 60.46 53.53
CA LEU A 12 16.80 60.04 54.42
C LEU A 12 17.20 59.08 55.56
N PHE A 13 18.39 58.48 55.56
CA PHE A 13 18.66 57.35 56.46
C PHE A 13 20.09 57.36 57.05
N TRP A 14 20.19 57.41 58.39
CA TRP A 14 21.44 57.39 59.17
C TRP A 14 21.81 55.93 59.56
N PRO A 15 23.11 55.54 59.54
CA PRO A 15 23.53 54.13 59.40
C PRO A 15 23.72 53.39 60.74
N SER A 16 22.70 53.28 61.59
CA SER A 16 22.84 52.61 62.90
C SER A 16 21.92 51.41 63.18
N GLU A 17 21.08 50.97 62.24
CA GLU A 17 20.30 49.74 62.39
C GLU A 17 20.76 48.62 61.44
N ARG A 18 21.21 47.50 62.02
CA ARG A 18 21.66 46.27 61.32
C ARG A 18 20.65 45.78 60.27
N SER A 19 19.36 46.00 60.51
CA SER A 19 18.26 45.67 59.59
C SER A 19 18.37 46.43 58.27
N MET A 20 18.73 47.71 58.30
CA MET A 20 18.80 48.55 57.10
C MET A 20 20.04 48.25 56.24
N GLN A 21 21.19 47.98 56.86
CA GLN A 21 22.39 47.52 56.12
C GLN A 21 22.15 46.21 55.38
N LYS A 22 21.40 45.29 56.00
CA LYS A 22 21.00 44.01 55.37
C LYS A 22 20.04 44.22 54.19
N LEU A 23 19.13 45.19 54.29
CA LEU A 23 18.21 45.57 53.23
C LEU A 23 18.94 46.23 52.06
N MET A 24 19.90 47.13 52.35
CA MET A 24 20.73 47.79 51.35
C MET A 24 21.64 46.81 50.59
N GLY A 25 22.32 45.90 51.30
CA GLY A 25 23.12 44.86 50.64
C GLY A 25 22.29 43.95 49.73
N ARG A 26 21.00 43.75 50.07
CA ARG A 26 20.07 42.98 49.25
C ARG A 26 19.59 43.76 48.02
N ILE A 27 19.42 45.08 48.12
CA ILE A 27 19.13 45.96 46.98
C ILE A 27 20.31 46.00 46.00
N ASP A 28 21.53 46.22 46.49
CA ASP A 28 22.73 46.23 45.64
C ASP A 28 22.95 44.85 44.97
N SER A 29 22.67 43.74 45.67
CA SER A 29 22.68 42.39 45.09
C SER A 29 21.65 42.22 43.97
N LEU A 30 20.42 42.69 44.19
CA LEU A 30 19.34 42.62 43.19
C LEU A 30 19.59 43.53 41.98
N GLU A 31 20.26 44.67 42.16
CA GLU A 31 20.68 45.54 41.05
C GLU A 31 21.78 44.87 40.21
N ASN A 32 22.75 44.21 40.85
CA ASN A 32 23.78 43.43 40.14
C ASN A 32 23.18 42.24 39.40
N GLU A 33 22.27 41.48 40.02
CA GLU A 33 21.53 40.40 39.36
C GLU A 33 20.70 40.93 38.17
N ASN A 34 20.04 42.08 38.30
CA ASN A 34 19.30 42.69 37.18
C ASN A 34 20.22 43.11 36.01
N ASN A 35 21.40 43.65 36.31
CA ASN A 35 22.35 44.01 35.26
C ASN A 35 22.89 42.75 34.56
N HIS A 36 23.22 41.69 35.31
CA HIS A 36 23.60 40.40 34.73
C HIS A 36 22.48 39.79 33.88
N LEU A 37 21.23 39.87 34.32
CA LEU A 37 20.08 39.39 33.54
C LEU A 37 19.87 40.21 32.25
N ARG A 38 20.12 41.52 32.26
CA ARG A 38 20.07 42.36 31.05
C ARG A 38 21.18 42.02 30.07
N ASP A 39 22.40 41.85 30.55
CA ASP A 39 23.54 41.46 29.70
C ASP A 39 23.31 40.08 29.08
N ALA A 40 22.77 39.14 29.87
CA ALA A 40 22.39 37.81 29.39
C ALA A 40 21.26 37.87 28.35
N LEU A 41 20.23 38.71 28.55
CA LEU A 41 19.15 38.91 27.58
C LEU A 41 19.68 39.49 26.26
N GLN A 42 20.56 40.49 26.33
CA GLN A 42 21.17 41.10 25.14
C GLN A 42 22.03 40.09 24.37
N ALA A 43 22.77 39.23 25.08
CA ALA A 43 23.51 38.14 24.45
C ALA A 43 22.59 37.10 23.77
N GLN A 44 21.45 36.76 24.41
CA GLN A 44 20.45 35.88 23.81
C GLN A 44 19.78 36.49 22.56
N GLU A 45 19.50 37.80 22.56
CA GLU A 45 18.95 38.51 21.40
C GLU A 45 19.90 38.48 20.20
N MET A 46 21.21 38.63 20.42
CA MET A 46 22.22 38.49 19.37
C MET A 46 22.25 37.08 18.78
N ILE A 47 22.23 36.05 19.63
CA ILE A 47 22.19 34.64 19.19
C ILE A 47 20.92 34.37 18.37
N LEU A 48 19.76 34.89 18.79
CA LEU A 48 18.52 34.76 18.04
C LEU A 48 18.58 35.41 16.64
N HIS A 49 19.31 36.52 16.51
CA HIS A 49 19.53 37.17 15.21
C HIS A 49 20.39 36.29 14.29
N GLU A 50 21.51 35.77 14.79
CA GLU A 50 22.38 34.85 14.04
C GLU A 50 21.63 33.58 13.61
N ILE A 51 20.81 33.00 14.49
CA ILE A 51 19.97 31.85 14.17
C ILE A 51 18.99 32.19 13.05
N ARG A 52 18.36 33.38 13.07
CA ARG A 52 17.41 33.81 12.03
C ARG A 52 18.08 33.96 10.67
N ASP A 53 19.28 34.53 10.64
CA ASP A 53 20.05 34.69 9.41
C ASP A 53 20.49 33.33 8.85
N ALA A 54 20.92 32.41 9.72
CA ALA A 54 21.23 31.04 9.35
C ALA A 54 20.00 30.30 8.77
N ILE A 55 18.82 30.44 9.39
CA ILE A 55 17.56 29.88 8.87
C ILE A 55 17.24 30.44 7.48
N SER A 56 17.38 31.75 7.29
CA SER A 56 17.12 32.41 6.00
C SER A 56 18.13 31.97 4.92
N GLY A 57 19.38 31.68 5.31
CA GLY A 57 20.39 31.08 4.44
C GLY A 57 20.01 29.65 4.03
N MET A 58 19.61 28.82 4.97
CA MET A 58 19.17 27.45 4.72
C MET A 58 17.93 27.39 3.80
N GLN A 59 16.97 28.29 3.99
CA GLN A 59 15.79 28.38 3.12
C GLN A 59 16.15 28.67 1.66
N ARG A 60 17.08 29.60 1.41
CA ARG A 60 17.56 29.91 0.06
C ARG A 60 18.27 28.71 -0.58
N ILE A 61 19.16 28.05 0.17
CA ILE A 61 19.84 26.83 -0.31
C ILE A 61 18.80 25.75 -0.66
N ASN A 62 17.76 25.60 0.16
CA ASN A 62 16.68 24.64 -0.09
C ASN A 62 15.89 24.99 -1.36
N GLU A 63 15.53 26.26 -1.56
CA GLU A 63 14.85 26.72 -2.79
C GLU A 63 15.68 26.49 -4.05
N ASP A 64 16.97 26.82 -4.02
CA ASP A 64 17.89 26.60 -5.15
C ASP A 64 18.12 25.11 -5.42
N SER A 65 18.20 24.29 -4.35
CA SER A 65 18.30 22.84 -4.46
C SER A 65 17.04 22.25 -5.09
N CYS A 66 15.85 22.67 -4.64
CA CYS A 66 14.57 22.28 -5.23
C CYS A 66 14.48 22.66 -6.71
N ARG A 67 14.91 23.86 -7.09
CA ARG A 67 14.93 24.29 -8.50
C ARG A 67 15.86 23.42 -9.33
N SER A 68 17.08 23.19 -8.85
CA SER A 68 18.07 22.35 -9.54
C SER A 68 17.58 20.91 -9.70
N LEU A 69 16.96 20.34 -8.67
CA LEU A 69 16.35 19.01 -8.71
C LEU A 69 15.23 18.94 -9.76
N ASN A 70 14.33 19.95 -9.80
CA ASN A 70 13.26 20.01 -10.78
C ASN A 70 13.78 20.12 -12.22
N GLU A 71 14.84 20.91 -12.45
CA GLU A 71 15.47 21.03 -13.77
C GLU A 71 16.13 19.72 -14.20
N MET A 72 16.87 19.06 -13.31
CA MET A 72 17.44 17.74 -13.58
C MET A 72 16.36 16.69 -13.87
N GLN A 73 15.26 16.67 -13.12
CA GLN A 73 14.13 15.77 -13.38
C GLN A 73 13.51 16.03 -14.76
N ARG A 74 13.27 17.29 -15.13
CA ARG A 74 12.74 17.64 -16.47
C ARG A 74 13.69 17.19 -17.59
N ALA A 75 15.00 17.41 -17.41
CA ALA A 75 16.00 17.00 -18.39
C ALA A 75 16.03 15.47 -18.54
N GLN A 76 15.98 14.73 -17.43
CA GLN A 76 15.90 13.26 -17.47
C GLN A 76 14.63 12.75 -18.14
N ILE A 77 13.46 13.35 -17.87
CA ILE A 77 12.20 13.00 -18.53
C ILE A 77 12.30 13.25 -20.03
N ALA A 78 12.83 14.40 -20.44
CA ALA A 78 13.00 14.74 -21.84
C ALA A 78 13.95 13.79 -22.57
N GLU A 79 15.06 13.37 -21.93
CA GLU A 79 16.00 12.44 -22.53
C GLU A 79 15.39 11.04 -22.67
N ARG A 80 14.71 10.53 -21.63
CA ARG A 80 13.95 9.27 -21.73
C ARG A 80 12.92 9.30 -22.85
N ALA A 81 12.16 10.39 -22.98
CA ALA A 81 11.17 10.52 -24.05
C ALA A 81 11.82 10.47 -25.45
N LYS A 82 13.02 11.04 -25.63
CA LYS A 82 13.75 10.93 -26.90
C LYS A 82 14.20 9.50 -27.18
N ASP A 83 14.72 8.81 -26.16
CA ASP A 83 15.16 7.42 -26.30
C ASP A 83 13.99 6.49 -26.62
N ASP A 84 12.84 6.68 -25.97
CA ASP A 84 11.61 5.97 -26.28
C ASP A 84 11.18 6.21 -27.74
N ILE A 85 11.14 7.46 -28.19
CA ILE A 85 10.77 7.80 -29.58
C ILE A 85 11.73 7.12 -30.56
N ARG A 86 13.03 7.17 -30.30
CA ARG A 86 14.05 6.53 -31.15
C ARG A 86 13.88 5.02 -31.18
N PHE A 87 13.69 4.40 -30.02
CA PHE A 87 13.46 2.97 -29.88
C PHE A 87 12.25 2.52 -30.70
N TRP A 88 11.09 3.15 -30.48
CA TRP A 88 9.87 2.78 -31.18
C TRP A 88 9.93 3.05 -32.69
N ALA A 89 10.61 4.12 -33.11
CA ALA A 89 10.83 4.40 -34.53
C ALA A 89 11.73 3.36 -35.22
N GLN A 90 12.71 2.80 -34.49
CA GLN A 90 13.59 1.74 -35.01
C GLN A 90 12.92 0.36 -34.99
N TYR A 91 12.10 0.08 -33.98
CA TYR A 91 11.45 -1.22 -33.82
C TYR A 91 10.22 -1.41 -34.72
N ARG A 92 9.53 -0.31 -35.08
CA ARG A 92 8.31 -0.33 -35.91
C ARG A 92 8.56 -0.88 -37.32
N LEU A 93 7.72 -1.82 -37.75
CA LEU A 93 7.71 -2.27 -39.15
C LEU A 93 6.97 -1.28 -40.06
N PRO A 94 7.30 -1.20 -41.37
CA PRO A 94 6.74 -0.18 -42.27
C PRO A 94 5.20 -0.14 -42.37
N ASN A 95 4.51 -1.24 -42.09
CA ASN A 95 3.05 -1.36 -42.21
C ASN A 95 2.34 -1.49 -40.84
N GLU A 96 3.03 -1.23 -39.73
CA GLU A 96 2.45 -1.30 -38.39
C GLU A 96 2.02 0.08 -37.88
N THR A 97 0.86 0.11 -37.22
CA THR A 97 0.48 1.21 -36.34
C THR A 97 1.36 1.23 -35.07
N ASP A 98 1.34 2.33 -34.33
CA ASP A 98 2.05 2.43 -33.04
C ASP A 98 1.58 1.35 -32.05
N LEU A 99 0.27 1.10 -32.00
CA LEU A 99 -0.31 0.13 -31.09
C LEU A 99 0.10 -1.30 -31.46
N GLU A 100 0.07 -1.66 -32.74
CA GLU A 100 0.51 -2.98 -33.22
C GLU A 100 2.00 -3.20 -32.92
N THR A 101 2.83 -2.17 -33.13
CA THR A 101 4.25 -2.20 -32.81
C THR A 101 4.49 -2.52 -31.34
N ARG A 102 3.79 -1.81 -30.44
CA ARG A 102 3.93 -2.01 -28.99
C ARG A 102 3.40 -3.37 -28.55
N LYS A 103 2.24 -3.81 -29.07
CA LYS A 103 1.71 -5.15 -28.81
C LYS A 103 2.71 -6.23 -29.22
N ARG A 104 3.29 -6.12 -30.43
CA ARG A 104 4.31 -7.06 -30.90
C ARG A 104 5.55 -7.06 -30.01
N PHE A 105 5.98 -5.89 -29.52
CA PHE A 105 7.11 -5.80 -28.59
C PHE A 105 6.86 -6.62 -27.32
N PHE A 106 5.74 -6.37 -26.63
CA PHE A 106 5.44 -7.08 -25.38
C PHE A 106 5.20 -8.57 -25.58
N LEU A 107 4.45 -8.95 -26.63
CA LEU A 107 4.24 -10.36 -26.99
C LEU A 107 5.54 -11.07 -27.41
N GLY A 108 6.53 -10.32 -27.87
CA GLY A 108 7.83 -10.84 -28.30
C GLY A 108 8.91 -10.80 -27.22
N LEU A 109 8.58 -10.40 -25.99
CA LEU A 109 9.53 -10.48 -24.89
C LEU A 109 9.86 -11.95 -24.59
N PRO A 110 11.13 -12.26 -24.27
CA PRO A 110 11.51 -13.63 -23.93
C PRO A 110 10.77 -14.07 -22.67
N GLU A 111 10.37 -15.34 -22.66
CA GLU A 111 9.91 -15.99 -21.44
C GLU A 111 11.05 -16.01 -20.39
N PRO A 112 10.73 -15.98 -19.09
CA PRO A 112 11.75 -16.18 -18.08
C PRO A 112 12.39 -17.57 -18.22
N GLU A 113 13.62 -17.69 -17.75
CA GLU A 113 14.36 -18.94 -17.68
C GLU A 113 14.57 -19.37 -16.22
N GLY A 114 14.87 -20.65 -15.99
CA GLY A 114 15.19 -21.19 -14.66
C GLY A 114 14.04 -21.15 -13.67
N ASP A 115 14.35 -20.83 -12.41
CA ASP A 115 13.44 -20.94 -11.26
C ASP A 115 12.14 -20.14 -11.43
N LEU A 116 12.20 -18.96 -12.06
CA LEU A 116 11.01 -18.13 -12.28
C LEU A 116 10.04 -18.79 -13.28
N LYS A 117 10.56 -19.41 -14.34
CA LYS A 117 9.71 -20.15 -15.29
C LYS A 117 9.02 -21.33 -14.62
N LEU A 118 9.76 -22.04 -13.77
CA LEU A 118 9.23 -23.16 -13.00
C LEU A 118 8.11 -22.70 -12.06
N LEU A 119 8.32 -21.58 -11.34
CA LEU A 119 7.31 -20.96 -10.49
C LEU A 119 6.06 -20.55 -11.29
N GLN A 120 6.21 -19.81 -12.39
CA GLN A 120 5.08 -19.40 -13.23
C GLN A 120 4.29 -20.60 -13.77
N THR A 121 4.98 -21.70 -14.11
CA THR A 121 4.31 -22.94 -14.55
C THR A 121 3.51 -23.58 -13.41
N ALA A 122 4.06 -23.60 -12.19
CA ALA A 122 3.34 -24.08 -11.00
C ALA A 122 2.15 -23.17 -10.64
N LEU A 123 2.30 -21.85 -10.73
CA LEU A 123 1.22 -20.89 -10.52
C LEU A 123 0.10 -21.03 -11.56
N ASN A 124 0.44 -21.19 -12.85
CA ASN A 124 -0.55 -21.47 -13.89
C ASN A 124 -1.33 -22.76 -13.60
N ARG A 125 -0.63 -23.80 -13.13
CA ARG A 125 -1.27 -25.03 -12.70
C ARG A 125 -2.23 -24.78 -11.53
N MET A 126 -1.79 -24.03 -10.52
CA MET A 126 -2.62 -23.65 -9.38
C MET A 126 -3.88 -22.88 -9.81
N LEU A 127 -3.76 -21.96 -10.77
CA LEU A 127 -4.90 -21.21 -11.33
C LEU A 127 -5.87 -22.12 -12.09
N CYS A 128 -5.36 -23.10 -12.84
CA CYS A 128 -6.18 -24.10 -13.51
C CYS A 128 -7.01 -24.93 -12.53
N ASP A 129 -6.41 -25.31 -11.39
CA ASP A 129 -7.07 -26.09 -10.35
C ASP A 129 -8.06 -25.24 -9.55
N PHE A 130 -7.70 -24.00 -9.21
CA PHE A 130 -8.62 -23.01 -8.62
C PHE A 130 -9.88 -22.85 -9.48
N ALA A 131 -9.72 -22.60 -10.78
CA ALA A 131 -10.84 -22.38 -11.68
C ALA A 131 -11.75 -23.62 -11.79
N GLU A 132 -11.16 -24.82 -11.76
CA GLU A 132 -11.92 -26.07 -11.80
C GLU A 132 -12.67 -26.34 -10.49
N ILE A 133 -12.05 -26.05 -9.33
CA ILE A 133 -12.71 -26.10 -8.02
C ILE A 133 -13.90 -25.14 -8.00
N CYS A 134 -13.70 -23.90 -8.45
CA CYS A 134 -14.75 -22.90 -8.50
C CYS A 134 -15.91 -23.34 -9.42
N ARG A 135 -15.60 -23.83 -10.63
CA ARG A 135 -16.57 -24.34 -11.59
C ARG A 135 -17.42 -25.48 -11.03
N ARG A 136 -16.78 -26.47 -10.38
CA ARG A 136 -17.47 -27.64 -9.78
C ARG A 136 -18.41 -27.26 -8.63
N ASN A 137 -18.11 -26.18 -7.92
CA ASN A 137 -18.86 -25.74 -6.74
C ASN A 137 -19.77 -24.53 -7.00
N GLY A 138 -19.90 -24.11 -8.27
CA GLY A 138 -20.75 -22.99 -8.67
C GLY A 138 -20.30 -21.64 -8.10
N ILE A 139 -18.99 -21.47 -7.89
CA ILE A 139 -18.34 -20.21 -7.51
C ILE A 139 -17.95 -19.52 -8.83
N ASN A 140 -18.57 -18.39 -9.15
CA ASN A 140 -18.48 -17.77 -10.47
C ASN A 140 -18.22 -16.26 -10.45
N GLN A 141 -18.25 -15.63 -9.28
CA GLN A 141 -17.98 -14.21 -9.10
C GLN A 141 -16.51 -13.98 -8.72
N TYR A 142 -15.62 -14.33 -9.64
CA TYR A 142 -14.19 -14.03 -9.56
C TYR A 142 -13.66 -13.58 -10.93
N TRP A 143 -12.54 -12.86 -10.96
CA TRP A 143 -11.92 -12.37 -12.19
C TRP A 143 -10.44 -12.05 -12.01
N LEU A 144 -9.68 -12.01 -13.11
CA LEU A 144 -8.28 -11.56 -13.07
C LEU A 144 -8.21 -10.07 -12.70
N VAL A 145 -7.29 -9.68 -11.83
CA VAL A 145 -7.02 -8.28 -11.46
C VAL A 145 -5.51 -7.98 -11.50
N GLY A 146 -5.13 -6.72 -11.26
CA GLY A 146 -3.74 -6.33 -11.05
C GLY A 146 -2.78 -6.69 -12.19
N GLY A 147 -1.58 -7.17 -11.81
CA GLY A 147 -0.52 -7.58 -12.73
C GLY A 147 -0.94 -8.77 -13.58
N THR A 148 -1.75 -9.68 -13.02
CA THR A 148 -2.30 -10.84 -13.72
C THR A 148 -3.23 -10.44 -14.86
N LEU A 149 -4.15 -9.49 -14.65
CA LEU A 149 -5.02 -8.96 -15.69
C LEU A 149 -4.21 -8.21 -16.77
N LEU A 150 -3.23 -7.42 -16.35
CA LEU A 150 -2.33 -6.73 -17.28
C LEU A 150 -1.54 -7.72 -18.14
N GLY A 151 -1.01 -8.79 -17.55
CA GLY A 151 -0.35 -9.90 -18.23
C GLY A 151 -1.27 -10.58 -19.24
N SER A 152 -2.50 -10.90 -18.84
CA SER A 152 -3.53 -11.46 -19.73
C SER A 152 -3.75 -10.62 -20.99
N VAL A 153 -3.88 -9.30 -20.84
CA VAL A 153 -4.14 -8.38 -21.97
C VAL A 153 -2.88 -8.12 -22.81
N ARG A 154 -1.71 -8.01 -22.18
CA ARG A 154 -0.48 -7.51 -22.83
C ARG A 154 0.46 -8.61 -23.32
N HIS A 155 0.55 -9.71 -22.58
CA HIS A 155 1.45 -10.84 -22.85
C HIS A 155 0.69 -12.14 -23.18
N HIS A 156 -0.64 -12.16 -23.00
CA HIS A 156 -1.47 -13.37 -23.05
C HIS A 156 -1.09 -14.43 -22.00
N GLY A 157 -0.51 -14.00 -20.89
CA GLY A 157 0.08 -14.85 -19.86
C GLY A 157 0.76 -14.01 -18.78
N PHE A 158 1.75 -14.59 -18.10
CA PHE A 158 2.52 -13.83 -17.10
C PHE A 158 3.26 -12.64 -17.71
N ILE A 159 3.43 -11.58 -16.92
CA ILE A 159 4.48 -10.60 -17.21
C ILE A 159 5.83 -11.31 -16.92
N PRO A 160 6.86 -11.19 -17.78
CA PRO A 160 8.04 -12.06 -17.71
C PRO A 160 8.83 -12.03 -16.39
N TRP A 161 8.69 -10.96 -15.60
CA TRP A 161 9.38 -10.77 -14.32
C TRP A 161 8.45 -10.90 -13.09
N ASP A 162 7.19 -11.26 -13.30
CA ASP A 162 6.15 -11.40 -12.27
C ASP A 162 6.22 -12.77 -11.60
N ASP A 163 5.96 -12.82 -10.30
CA ASP A 163 6.14 -14.01 -9.46
C ASP A 163 4.90 -14.43 -8.66
N ASP A 164 3.75 -13.80 -8.89
CA ASP A 164 2.48 -14.11 -8.23
C ASP A 164 1.27 -14.08 -9.19
N LEU A 165 0.07 -14.28 -8.61
CA LEU A 165 -1.21 -14.26 -9.30
C LEU A 165 -2.27 -13.58 -8.44
N ASP A 166 -3.07 -12.74 -9.08
CA ASP A 166 -4.09 -11.91 -8.42
C ASP A 166 -5.50 -12.20 -8.98
N LEU A 167 -6.44 -12.50 -8.08
CA LEU A 167 -7.85 -12.65 -8.41
C LEU A 167 -8.74 -11.74 -7.56
N GLY A 168 -9.61 -10.97 -8.20
CA GLY A 168 -10.77 -10.38 -7.54
C GLY A 168 -11.83 -11.46 -7.29
N ILE A 169 -12.49 -11.44 -6.14
CA ILE A 169 -13.55 -12.39 -5.79
C ILE A 169 -14.62 -11.72 -4.93
N MET A 170 -15.91 -11.97 -5.17
CA MET A 170 -16.95 -11.48 -4.26
C MET A 170 -16.90 -12.20 -2.92
N ARG A 171 -17.08 -11.48 -1.81
CA ARG A 171 -16.95 -12.05 -0.45
C ARG A 171 -17.84 -13.26 -0.22
N ASP A 172 -19.08 -13.24 -0.73
CA ASP A 172 -20.00 -14.37 -0.63
C ASP A 172 -19.41 -15.66 -1.26
N ASP A 173 -18.73 -15.51 -2.39
CA ASP A 173 -18.09 -16.60 -3.12
C ASP A 173 -16.76 -17.03 -2.48
N LEU A 174 -16.02 -16.10 -1.88
CA LEU A 174 -14.87 -16.40 -1.03
C LEU A 174 -15.28 -17.22 0.22
N GLU A 175 -16.35 -16.84 0.90
CA GLU A 175 -16.90 -17.58 2.05
C GLU A 175 -17.34 -18.99 1.64
N ARG A 176 -17.88 -19.17 0.42
CA ARG A 176 -18.20 -20.49 -0.14
C ARG A 176 -16.94 -21.29 -0.46
N LEU A 177 -15.93 -20.67 -1.06
CA LEU A 177 -14.64 -21.31 -1.36
C LEU A 177 -13.96 -21.83 -0.08
N GLN A 178 -13.94 -21.02 0.99
CA GLN A 178 -13.41 -21.43 2.29
C GLN A 178 -14.09 -22.68 2.85
N LYS A 179 -15.43 -22.79 2.71
CA LYS A 179 -16.19 -23.98 3.13
C LYS A 179 -15.86 -25.20 2.28
N VAL A 180 -15.72 -25.04 0.97
CA VAL A 180 -15.32 -26.12 0.05
C VAL A 180 -13.93 -26.66 0.42
N LEU A 181 -12.99 -25.77 0.72
CA LEU A 181 -11.59 -26.13 1.00
C LEU A 181 -11.33 -26.63 2.42
N ALA A 182 -12.31 -26.56 3.33
CA ALA A 182 -12.15 -27.02 4.71
C ALA A 182 -11.72 -28.50 4.81
N GLY A 183 -12.21 -29.34 3.89
CA GLY A 183 -11.86 -30.77 3.79
C GLY A 183 -10.97 -31.13 2.60
N ASP A 184 -10.53 -30.16 1.80
CA ASP A 184 -9.70 -30.41 0.63
C ASP A 184 -8.29 -30.82 1.04
N SER A 185 -7.76 -31.89 0.43
CA SER A 185 -6.44 -32.44 0.76
C SER A 185 -5.28 -31.72 0.07
N GLU A 186 -5.56 -30.91 -0.95
CA GLU A 186 -4.56 -30.39 -1.88
C GLU A 186 -4.36 -28.89 -1.69
N TYR A 187 -5.43 -28.16 -1.41
CA TYR A 187 -5.44 -26.71 -1.26
C TYR A 187 -6.06 -26.25 0.06
N ARG A 188 -5.74 -25.01 0.42
CA ARG A 188 -6.31 -24.30 1.57
C ARG A 188 -6.34 -22.80 1.31
N ILE A 189 -7.18 -22.10 2.07
CA ILE A 189 -7.05 -20.65 2.22
C ILE A 189 -6.14 -20.38 3.42
N THR A 190 -5.18 -19.49 3.25
CA THR A 190 -4.39 -18.92 4.35
C THR A 190 -4.76 -17.46 4.54
N VAL A 191 -4.80 -17.02 5.81
CA VAL A 191 -5.12 -15.64 6.16
C VAL A 191 -4.07 -15.09 7.11
N VAL A 192 -3.51 -13.94 6.74
CA VAL A 192 -2.49 -13.23 7.51
C VAL A 192 -2.89 -11.76 7.65
N TRP A 193 -2.74 -11.22 8.86
CA TRP A 193 -2.94 -9.81 9.16
C TRP A 193 -1.62 -9.06 9.13
N ASP A 194 -1.50 -8.14 8.19
CA ASP A 194 -0.35 -7.23 8.03
C ASP A 194 -0.59 -5.93 8.81
N ARG A 195 0.30 -5.59 9.73
CA ARG A 195 0.24 -4.36 10.52
C ARG A 195 0.59 -3.08 9.73
N ILE A 196 1.44 -3.14 8.70
CA ILE A 196 1.93 -1.95 8.00
C ILE A 196 0.76 -1.19 7.39
N VAL A 197 -0.10 -1.93 6.70
CA VAL A 197 -1.29 -1.37 6.05
C VAL A 197 -2.59 -1.80 6.71
N HIS A 198 -2.56 -2.60 7.79
CA HIS A 198 -3.75 -3.18 8.45
C HIS A 198 -4.62 -3.97 7.46
N CYS A 199 -3.99 -4.85 6.70
CA CYS A 199 -4.62 -5.62 5.63
C CYS A 199 -4.75 -7.11 6.00
N ARG A 200 -5.92 -7.67 5.74
CA ARG A 200 -6.25 -9.10 5.75
C ARG A 200 -5.82 -9.70 4.42
N GLN A 201 -4.61 -10.23 4.36
CA GLN A 201 -4.11 -10.94 3.18
C GLN A 201 -4.76 -12.33 3.12
N ILE A 202 -5.41 -12.65 2.00
CA ILE A 202 -6.14 -13.90 1.80
C ILE A 202 -5.55 -14.60 0.58
N ARG A 203 -5.05 -15.82 0.77
CA ARG A 203 -4.31 -16.54 -0.26
C ARG A 203 -4.87 -17.93 -0.47
N PHE A 204 -5.04 -18.31 -1.73
CA PHE A 204 -5.23 -19.70 -2.11
C PHE A 204 -3.86 -20.35 -2.31
N ALA A 205 -3.56 -21.38 -1.52
CA ALA A 205 -2.23 -21.99 -1.48
C ALA A 205 -2.31 -23.51 -1.39
N PRO A 206 -1.30 -24.23 -1.92
CA PRO A 206 -1.18 -25.67 -1.74
C PRO A 206 -0.99 -26.01 -0.25
N ARG A 207 -1.49 -27.17 0.16
CA ARG A 207 -1.21 -27.72 1.49
C ARG A 207 0.21 -28.23 1.61
N ASP A 208 0.74 -28.78 0.54
CA ASP A 208 2.14 -29.17 0.43
C ASP A 208 3.01 -27.92 0.34
N THR A 209 3.68 -27.59 1.44
CA THR A 209 4.52 -26.38 1.56
C THR A 209 5.80 -26.45 0.72
N ARG A 210 6.08 -27.59 0.08
CA ARG A 210 7.19 -27.72 -0.87
C ARG A 210 6.86 -27.11 -2.23
N VAL A 211 5.57 -26.94 -2.55
CA VAL A 211 5.13 -26.22 -3.75
C VAL A 211 5.10 -24.72 -3.40
N PRO A 212 5.95 -23.89 -4.03
CA PRO A 212 6.00 -22.46 -3.76
C PRO A 212 4.80 -21.74 -4.39
N GLY A 213 4.58 -20.50 -3.95
CA GLY A 213 3.59 -19.61 -4.53
C GLY A 213 2.19 -19.79 -3.96
N PHE A 214 1.34 -18.85 -4.35
CA PHE A 214 -0.05 -18.74 -3.95
C PHE A 214 -0.77 -17.85 -4.97
N ILE A 215 -2.09 -17.83 -4.90
CA ILE A 215 -2.92 -16.84 -5.59
C ILE A 215 -3.45 -15.89 -4.53
N ASP A 216 -3.16 -14.60 -4.66
CA ASP A 216 -3.75 -13.55 -3.83
C ASP A 216 -5.23 -13.35 -4.24
N LEU A 217 -6.10 -13.39 -3.23
CA LEU A 217 -7.54 -13.21 -3.39
C LEU A 217 -7.94 -11.84 -2.81
N PHE A 218 -8.46 -10.97 -3.66
CA PHE A 218 -8.92 -9.63 -3.32
C PHE A 218 -10.45 -9.64 -3.17
N PRO A 219 -10.99 -9.70 -1.94
CA PRO A 219 -12.43 -9.69 -1.73
C PRO A 219 -13.07 -8.37 -2.14
N PHE A 220 -14.30 -8.46 -2.66
CA PHE A 220 -15.20 -7.33 -2.93
C PHE A 220 -16.53 -7.53 -2.22
N ASP A 221 -17.14 -6.43 -1.78
CA ASP A 221 -18.43 -6.39 -1.10
C ASP A 221 -19.49 -5.70 -1.97
N TRP A 222 -20.72 -6.19 -1.92
CA TRP A 222 -21.86 -5.55 -2.58
C TRP A 222 -22.29 -4.27 -1.85
N VAL A 223 -22.49 -3.18 -2.58
CA VAL A 223 -22.94 -1.90 -2.04
C VAL A 223 -24.21 -1.41 -2.74
N ALA A 224 -25.08 -0.76 -1.97
CA ALA A 224 -26.37 -0.26 -2.48
C ALA A 224 -26.25 1.07 -3.26
N ASP A 225 -25.07 1.71 -3.22
CA ASP A 225 -24.78 2.99 -3.85
C ASP A 225 -23.28 3.07 -4.17
N VAL A 226 -22.91 3.79 -5.23
CA VAL A 226 -21.52 3.92 -5.72
C VAL A 226 -20.96 5.33 -5.58
N SER A 227 -21.51 6.12 -4.65
CA SER A 227 -21.03 7.47 -4.40
C SER A 227 -19.70 7.50 -3.64
N HIS A 228 -18.99 8.62 -3.80
CA HIS A 228 -17.87 8.98 -2.95
C HIS A 228 -18.21 8.91 -1.46
N ASP A 229 -19.41 9.35 -1.06
CA ASP A 229 -19.86 9.30 0.33
C ASP A 229 -19.96 7.86 0.86
N MET A 230 -20.36 6.90 0.01
CA MET A 230 -20.36 5.47 0.38
C MET A 230 -18.94 4.98 0.60
N PHE A 231 -18.01 5.31 -0.29
CA PHE A 231 -16.60 4.97 -0.15
C PHE A 231 -16.01 5.53 1.15
N VAL A 232 -16.21 6.81 1.44
CA VAL A 232 -15.74 7.47 2.67
C VAL A 232 -16.30 6.79 3.92
N LYS A 233 -17.60 6.45 3.94
CA LYS A 233 -18.20 5.71 5.06
C LYS A 233 -17.50 4.38 5.30
N VAL A 234 -17.22 3.60 4.26
CA VAL A 234 -16.50 2.32 4.41
C VAL A 234 -15.10 2.55 5.00
N GLN A 235 -14.41 3.62 4.61
CA GLN A 235 -13.12 4.01 5.21
C GLN A 235 -13.24 4.40 6.69
N GLU A 236 -14.35 5.00 7.13
CA GLU A 236 -14.60 5.31 8.54
C GLU A 236 -14.74 4.04 9.39
N TYR A 237 -15.43 3.01 8.88
CA TYR A 237 -15.50 1.70 9.53
C TYR A 237 -14.13 1.03 9.61
N ARG A 238 -13.34 1.14 8.54
CA ARG A 238 -11.96 0.66 8.51
C ARG A 238 -11.10 1.33 9.57
N LYS A 239 -11.13 2.67 9.63
CA LYS A 239 -10.40 3.44 10.64
C LYS A 239 -10.80 3.01 12.05
N THR A 240 -12.10 2.85 12.29
CA THR A 240 -12.64 2.38 13.58
C THR A 240 -12.13 0.98 13.93
N ALA A 241 -12.10 0.04 12.98
CA ALA A 241 -11.57 -1.31 13.18
C ALA A 241 -10.08 -1.27 13.58
N ILE A 242 -9.29 -0.44 12.88
CA ILE A 242 -7.85 -0.27 13.14
C ILE A 242 -7.62 0.30 14.54
N GLU A 243 -8.34 1.38 14.90
CA GLU A 243 -8.23 1.99 16.23
C GLU A 243 -8.59 1.00 17.34
N GLN A 244 -9.63 0.18 17.14
CA GLN A 244 -10.00 -0.87 18.07
C GLN A 244 -8.92 -1.96 18.19
N ALA A 245 -8.38 -2.43 17.06
CA ALA A 245 -7.34 -3.45 17.04
C ALA A 245 -6.04 -2.96 17.73
N GLU A 246 -5.59 -1.75 17.40
CA GLU A 246 -4.37 -1.15 17.99
C GLU A 246 -4.54 -0.76 19.47
N SER A 247 -5.77 -0.55 19.94
CA SER A 247 -6.06 -0.30 21.36
C SER A 247 -5.96 -1.57 22.23
N ASN A 248 -6.04 -2.75 21.62
CA ASN A 248 -5.93 -4.02 22.32
C ASN A 248 -4.46 -4.38 22.56
N SER A 249 -4.06 -4.48 23.82
CA SER A 249 -2.67 -4.74 24.22
C SER A 249 -2.13 -6.09 23.73
N HIS A 250 -2.98 -7.11 23.61
CA HIS A 250 -2.57 -8.43 23.10
C HIS A 250 -2.32 -8.41 21.59
N ILE A 251 -3.21 -7.75 20.84
CA ILE A 251 -3.03 -7.55 19.39
C ILE A 251 -1.76 -6.75 19.14
N ARG A 252 -1.60 -5.62 19.84
CA ARG A 252 -0.44 -4.76 19.70
C ARG A 252 0.87 -5.48 20.02
N ALA A 253 0.91 -6.25 21.10
CA ALA A 253 2.10 -7.03 21.45
C ALA A 253 2.45 -8.08 20.37
N ALA A 254 1.45 -8.72 19.77
CA ALA A 254 1.69 -9.66 18.67
C ALA A 254 2.28 -8.95 17.44
N TRP A 255 1.71 -7.80 17.05
CA TRP A 255 2.18 -6.98 15.94
C TRP A 255 3.52 -6.27 16.18
N ASP A 256 3.86 -5.98 17.44
CA ASP A 256 5.19 -5.47 17.82
C ASP A 256 6.26 -6.57 17.67
N ASN A 257 5.89 -7.84 17.86
CA ASN A 257 6.80 -8.99 17.71
C ASN A 257 6.95 -9.45 16.26
N ASN A 258 5.83 -9.51 15.52
CA ASN A 258 5.82 -9.86 14.11
C ASN A 258 4.75 -9.03 13.39
N VAL A 259 5.18 -8.28 12.40
CA VAL A 259 4.33 -7.43 11.55
C VAL A 259 3.23 -8.24 10.86
N TYR A 260 3.49 -9.52 10.59
CA TYR A 260 2.55 -10.45 9.97
C TYR A 260 2.03 -11.47 10.98
N VAL A 261 0.74 -11.40 11.30
CA VAL A 261 0.10 -12.28 12.29
C VAL A 261 -0.89 -13.20 11.60
N SER A 262 -0.66 -14.51 11.65
CA SER A 262 -1.61 -15.50 11.12
C SER A 262 -2.95 -15.44 11.86
N ALA A 263 -4.05 -15.49 11.11
CA ALA A 263 -5.42 -15.49 11.65
C ALA A 263 -5.72 -16.71 12.54
N GLU A 264 -4.92 -17.77 12.47
CA GLU A 264 -5.07 -18.98 13.30
C GLU A 264 -4.55 -18.80 14.73
N THR A 265 -3.71 -17.79 14.96
CA THR A 265 -3.17 -17.46 16.29
C THR A 265 -4.24 -16.81 17.18
N GLU A 266 -4.03 -16.81 18.49
CA GLU A 266 -4.94 -16.15 19.43
C GLU A 266 -5.12 -14.65 19.11
N ALA A 267 -4.01 -13.94 18.89
CA ALA A 267 -4.04 -12.54 18.48
C ALA A 267 -4.69 -12.35 17.11
N GLY A 268 -4.40 -13.23 16.14
CA GLY A 268 -5.02 -13.21 14.82
C GLY A 268 -6.55 -13.37 14.84
N LYS A 269 -7.07 -14.21 15.74
CA LYS A 269 -8.51 -14.36 15.97
C LYS A 269 -9.11 -13.09 16.55
N LEU A 270 -8.45 -12.46 17.52
CA LEU A 270 -8.89 -11.18 18.07
C LEU A 270 -8.94 -10.07 17.02
N ILE A 271 -7.93 -9.99 16.13
CA ILE A 271 -7.95 -9.04 15.01
C ILE A 271 -9.14 -9.34 14.10
N THR A 272 -9.32 -10.61 13.74
CA THR A 272 -10.42 -11.07 12.88
C THR A 272 -11.78 -10.71 13.48
N ASP A 273 -11.97 -10.93 14.78
CA ASP A 273 -13.22 -10.61 15.48
C ASP A 273 -13.53 -9.09 15.46
N VAL A 274 -12.51 -8.24 15.64
CA VAL A 274 -12.66 -6.78 15.57
C VAL A 274 -13.13 -6.34 14.19
N PHE A 275 -12.49 -6.84 13.13
CA PHE A 275 -12.89 -6.53 11.77
C PHE A 275 -14.28 -7.12 11.48
N ASP A 276 -14.49 -8.42 11.67
CA ASP A 276 -15.78 -9.06 11.39
C ASP A 276 -16.94 -8.40 12.15
N ALA A 277 -16.72 -7.85 13.35
CA ALA A 277 -17.72 -7.05 14.07
C ALA A 277 -18.11 -5.76 13.31
N GLN A 278 -17.14 -5.04 12.74
CA GLN A 278 -17.41 -3.86 11.90
C GLN A 278 -18.09 -4.23 10.59
N LEU A 279 -17.69 -5.33 9.94
CA LEU A 279 -18.37 -5.85 8.74
C LEU A 279 -19.85 -6.19 9.04
N ASN A 280 -20.11 -6.86 10.16
CA ASN A 280 -21.47 -7.15 10.61
C ASN A 280 -22.27 -5.87 10.89
N GLN A 281 -21.63 -4.82 11.40
CA GLN A 281 -22.28 -3.53 11.58
C GLN A 281 -22.60 -2.86 10.23
N MET A 282 -21.70 -2.90 9.25
CA MET A 282 -21.95 -2.41 7.89
C MET A 282 -23.10 -3.16 7.20
N ARG A 283 -23.21 -4.48 7.41
CA ARG A 283 -24.35 -5.29 6.94
C ARG A 283 -25.66 -4.84 7.61
N LYS A 284 -25.66 -4.56 8.91
CA LYS A 284 -26.84 -4.08 9.66
C LYS A 284 -27.29 -2.68 9.24
N THR A 285 -26.35 -1.78 8.94
CA THR A 285 -26.64 -0.41 8.52
C THR A 285 -26.95 -0.30 7.02
N GLY A 286 -26.81 -1.39 6.26
CA GLY A 286 -27.13 -1.45 4.84
C GLY A 286 -26.05 -0.89 3.92
N ILE A 287 -24.84 -0.62 4.45
CA ILE A 287 -23.66 -0.22 3.66
C ILE A 287 -23.24 -1.39 2.78
N VAL A 288 -23.00 -2.55 3.39
CA VAL A 288 -22.82 -3.82 2.68
C VAL A 288 -24.19 -4.48 2.56
N CYS A 289 -24.59 -4.83 1.34
CA CYS A 289 -25.91 -5.37 1.04
C CYS A 289 -25.85 -6.75 0.38
N SER A 290 -27.00 -7.30 -0.01
CA SER A 290 -27.05 -8.54 -0.81
C SER A 290 -26.96 -8.22 -2.30
N GLN A 291 -26.56 -9.19 -3.11
CA GLN A 291 -26.41 -9.05 -4.55
C GLN A 291 -27.68 -8.47 -5.23
N GLU A 292 -28.87 -8.88 -4.80
CA GLU A 292 -30.15 -8.43 -5.39
C GLU A 292 -30.45 -6.94 -5.15
N LYS A 293 -29.81 -6.34 -4.14
CA LYS A 293 -29.97 -4.94 -3.76
C LYS A 293 -28.78 -4.08 -4.19
N ALA A 294 -27.76 -4.69 -4.80
CA ALA A 294 -26.52 -4.02 -5.11
C ALA A 294 -26.70 -3.07 -6.30
N ALA A 295 -26.15 -1.86 -6.16
CA ALA A 295 -25.94 -0.93 -7.27
C ALA A 295 -24.49 -0.99 -7.78
N GLY A 296 -23.58 -1.55 -6.97
CA GLY A 296 -22.17 -1.71 -7.32
C GLY A 296 -21.41 -2.63 -6.38
N ILE A 297 -20.09 -2.62 -6.53
CA ILE A 297 -19.16 -3.33 -5.65
C ILE A 297 -18.10 -2.38 -5.12
N ILE A 298 -17.55 -2.70 -3.96
CA ILE A 298 -16.43 -1.99 -3.35
C ILE A 298 -15.35 -3.00 -2.95
N ARG A 299 -14.07 -2.66 -3.09
CA ARG A 299 -13.00 -3.46 -2.52
C ARG A 299 -13.19 -3.57 -1.01
N ALA A 300 -13.09 -4.79 -0.51
CA ALA A 300 -13.27 -5.12 0.88
C ALA A 300 -12.40 -4.25 1.79
N TYR A 301 -13.03 -3.60 2.76
CA TYR A 301 -12.36 -2.65 3.67
C TYR A 301 -11.24 -3.28 4.51
N ASP A 302 -11.32 -4.58 4.77
CA ASP A 302 -10.31 -5.38 5.49
C ASP A 302 -9.18 -5.85 4.57
N ASN A 303 -9.31 -5.76 3.24
CA ASN A 303 -8.28 -6.09 2.26
C ASN A 303 -7.92 -4.86 1.42
N MET A 304 -7.30 -3.86 2.06
CA MET A 304 -6.88 -2.63 1.39
C MET A 304 -5.47 -2.25 1.80
N ASP A 305 -4.70 -1.78 0.81
CA ASP A 305 -3.51 -0.96 0.98
C ASP A 305 -3.89 0.53 1.06
N HIS A 306 -3.11 1.35 1.79
CA HIS A 306 -3.35 2.80 1.94
C HIS A 306 -2.16 3.59 1.35
N PRO A 307 -2.34 4.69 0.56
CA PRO A 307 -3.42 5.04 -0.35
C PRO A 307 -2.89 5.16 -1.81
N SER A 308 -3.31 4.30 -2.73
CA SER A 308 -3.49 4.81 -4.09
C SER A 308 -4.67 5.78 -4.03
N GLY A 309 -4.58 6.97 -4.62
CA GLY A 309 -5.68 7.96 -4.66
C GLY A 309 -6.88 7.50 -5.51
N PHE A 310 -7.13 6.20 -5.56
CA PHE A 310 -8.09 5.52 -6.40
C PHE A 310 -9.17 4.89 -5.53
N GLU A 311 -10.41 5.31 -5.76
CA GLU A 311 -11.58 4.79 -5.06
C GLU A 311 -12.01 3.48 -5.71
N TRP A 312 -11.68 2.36 -5.07
CA TRP A 312 -12.09 1.03 -5.53
C TRP A 312 -13.57 0.76 -5.23
N ILE A 313 -14.44 1.61 -5.78
CA ILE A 313 -15.89 1.49 -5.80
C ILE A 313 -16.35 1.63 -7.25
N SER A 314 -17.19 0.72 -7.74
CA SER A 314 -17.58 0.71 -9.16
C SER A 314 -19.02 0.27 -9.34
N GLY A 315 -19.67 0.83 -10.37
CA GLY A 315 -20.98 0.39 -10.83
C GLY A 315 -20.95 -1.05 -11.32
N LEU A 316 -22.09 -1.75 -11.22
CA LEU A 316 -22.19 -3.13 -11.72
C LEU A 316 -21.94 -3.23 -13.23
N ASP A 317 -22.26 -2.20 -14.00
CA ASP A 317 -22.07 -2.13 -15.45
C ASP A 317 -20.59 -2.02 -15.86
N GLU A 318 -19.71 -1.56 -14.97
CA GLU A 318 -18.26 -1.54 -15.21
C GLU A 318 -17.63 -2.92 -15.07
N ILE A 319 -18.27 -3.80 -14.28
CA ILE A 319 -17.75 -5.14 -13.94
C ILE A 319 -18.49 -6.23 -14.70
N TYR A 320 -19.81 -6.12 -14.85
CA TYR A 320 -20.70 -7.15 -15.36
C TYR A 320 -21.38 -6.75 -16.69
N PRO A 321 -21.69 -7.71 -17.57
CA PRO A 321 -21.31 -9.12 -17.47
C PRO A 321 -19.79 -9.29 -17.62
N LEU A 322 -19.21 -10.24 -16.90
CA LEU A 322 -17.78 -10.53 -17.02
C LEU A 322 -17.45 -10.91 -18.47
N ASP A 323 -16.38 -10.33 -19.00
CA ASP A 323 -15.77 -10.75 -20.26
C ASP A 323 -14.76 -11.87 -20.00
N SER A 324 -14.11 -12.38 -21.03
CA SER A 324 -13.14 -13.46 -20.95
C SER A 324 -11.87 -13.11 -21.69
N GLN A 325 -10.71 -13.22 -21.05
CA GLN A 325 -9.39 -12.98 -21.66
C GLN A 325 -8.50 -14.22 -21.58
N GLN A 326 -7.56 -14.33 -22.54
CA GLN A 326 -6.58 -15.41 -22.54
C GLN A 326 -5.53 -15.16 -21.47
N PHE A 327 -5.21 -16.17 -20.69
CA PHE A 327 -4.04 -16.20 -19.82
C PHE A 327 -3.44 -17.60 -19.92
N GLU A 328 -2.20 -17.66 -20.41
CA GLU A 328 -1.52 -18.91 -20.73
C GLU A 328 -2.36 -19.77 -21.69
N SER A 329 -2.72 -20.98 -21.27
CA SER A 329 -3.43 -21.98 -22.06
C SER A 329 -4.96 -21.92 -21.95
N ARG A 330 -5.52 -21.05 -21.10
CA ARG A 330 -6.97 -20.99 -20.83
C ARG A 330 -7.50 -19.57 -20.95
N ARG A 331 -8.82 -19.44 -20.85
CA ARG A 331 -9.49 -18.15 -20.72
C ARG A 331 -10.11 -18.01 -19.34
N TYR A 332 -10.01 -16.82 -18.77
CA TYR A 332 -10.50 -16.50 -17.44
C TYR A 332 -11.42 -15.29 -17.47
N PRO A 333 -12.37 -15.19 -16.52
CA PRO A 333 -13.22 -14.03 -16.37
C PRO A 333 -12.42 -12.75 -16.10
N VAL A 334 -12.82 -11.65 -16.72
CA VAL A 334 -12.31 -10.30 -16.47
C VAL A 334 -13.48 -9.32 -16.36
N PRO A 335 -13.34 -8.16 -15.68
CA PRO A 335 -14.39 -7.14 -15.65
C PRO A 335 -14.79 -6.67 -17.05
N ALA A 336 -16.05 -6.36 -17.30
CA ALA A 336 -16.54 -5.87 -18.60
C ALA A 336 -15.71 -4.72 -19.16
N ASN A 337 -15.30 -3.78 -18.29
CA ASN A 337 -14.53 -2.60 -18.65
C ASN A 337 -13.04 -2.72 -18.21
N TYR A 338 -12.45 -3.91 -18.31
CA TYR A 338 -11.09 -4.18 -17.84
C TYR A 338 -10.03 -3.23 -18.41
N MET A 339 -10.17 -2.77 -19.66
CA MET A 339 -9.24 -1.81 -20.26
C MET A 339 -9.23 -0.47 -19.53
N TYR A 340 -10.41 0.02 -19.13
CA TYR A 340 -10.52 1.26 -18.36
C TYR A 340 -9.88 1.10 -16.97
N LEU A 341 -10.17 0.01 -16.27
CA LEU A 341 -9.58 -0.30 -14.96
C LEU A 341 -8.06 -0.37 -15.03
N LEU A 342 -7.51 -1.06 -16.04
CA LEU A 342 -6.07 -1.12 -16.27
C LEU A 342 -5.47 0.26 -16.58
N THR A 343 -6.16 1.10 -17.37
CA THR A 343 -5.69 2.47 -17.66
C THR A 343 -5.71 3.37 -16.44
N GLN A 344 -6.68 3.21 -15.53
CA GLN A 344 -6.68 3.95 -14.27
C GLN A 344 -5.53 3.51 -13.34
N ALA A 345 -5.26 2.20 -13.27
CA ALA A 345 -4.23 1.66 -12.41
C ALA A 345 -2.80 1.90 -12.93
N TYR A 346 -2.58 1.70 -14.24
CA TYR A 346 -1.23 1.67 -14.86
C TYR A 346 -1.00 2.76 -15.91
N GLY A 347 -2.02 3.57 -16.25
CA GLY A 347 -1.93 4.53 -17.34
C GLY A 347 -1.87 3.85 -18.72
N ASN A 348 -0.88 4.21 -19.53
CA ASN A 348 -0.68 3.55 -20.82
C ASN A 348 -0.02 2.17 -20.62
N ILE A 349 -0.82 1.11 -20.65
CA ILE A 349 -0.34 -0.27 -20.46
C ILE A 349 0.69 -0.74 -21.50
N TYR A 350 0.77 -0.05 -22.65
CA TYR A 350 1.74 -0.30 -23.72
C TYR A 350 2.92 0.69 -23.72
N ALA A 351 3.06 1.52 -22.68
CA ALA A 351 4.29 2.25 -22.41
C ALA A 351 5.36 1.32 -21.81
N LEU A 352 6.63 1.65 -22.03
CA LEU A 352 7.72 0.95 -21.35
C LEU A 352 7.57 1.17 -19.84
N PRO A 353 7.52 0.10 -19.02
CA PRO A 353 7.43 0.25 -17.57
C PRO A 353 8.65 1.00 -17.03
N ASN A 354 8.42 1.91 -16.07
CA ASN A 354 9.50 2.65 -15.40
C ASN A 354 10.23 1.83 -14.33
N ASP A 355 9.70 0.63 -14.05
CA ASP A 355 9.98 -0.23 -12.91
C ASP A 355 10.43 -1.63 -13.33
N ILE A 356 10.87 -1.82 -14.59
CA ILE A 356 11.49 -3.08 -15.01
C ILE A 356 12.68 -3.37 -14.08
N GLY A 357 12.56 -4.44 -13.28
CA GLY A 357 13.58 -4.85 -12.29
C GLY A 357 13.39 -4.30 -10.87
N LEU A 358 12.31 -3.55 -10.61
CA LEU A 358 11.91 -3.08 -9.27
C LEU A 358 10.67 -3.81 -8.72
N HIS A 359 10.21 -4.86 -9.41
CA HIS A 359 9.12 -5.71 -8.94
C HIS A 359 9.42 -6.22 -7.54
N PHE A 360 8.47 -6.06 -6.63
CA PHE A 360 8.61 -6.53 -5.26
C PHE A 360 8.64 -8.06 -5.30
N GLU A 361 9.57 -8.70 -4.59
CA GLU A 361 9.64 -10.17 -4.59
C GLU A 361 8.55 -10.72 -3.65
N HIS A 362 7.51 -11.33 -4.22
CA HIS A 362 6.43 -11.98 -3.46
C HIS A 362 6.85 -13.37 -2.98
N VAL A 363 7.73 -14.03 -3.74
CA VAL A 363 8.35 -15.31 -3.37
C VAL A 363 9.86 -15.14 -3.19
N ASP A 364 10.38 -15.55 -2.04
CA ASP A 364 11.82 -15.46 -1.75
C ASP A 364 12.64 -16.28 -2.75
N ARG A 365 13.49 -15.60 -3.53
CA ARG A 365 14.36 -16.24 -4.54
C ARG A 365 15.34 -17.25 -3.96
N LYS A 366 15.75 -17.10 -2.69
CA LYS A 366 16.59 -18.11 -2.01
C LYS A 366 15.82 -19.38 -1.73
N MET A 367 14.52 -19.27 -1.46
CA MET A 367 13.65 -20.44 -1.31
C MET A 367 13.48 -21.13 -2.66
N LEU A 368 13.26 -20.37 -3.74
CA LEU A 368 13.13 -20.90 -5.10
C LEU A 368 14.37 -21.71 -5.53
N ALA A 369 15.57 -21.18 -5.26
CA ALA A 369 16.83 -21.85 -5.60
C ALA A 369 17.11 -23.14 -4.79
N GLN A 370 16.33 -23.41 -3.74
CA GLN A 370 16.45 -24.61 -2.90
C GLN A 370 15.32 -25.62 -3.14
N LEU A 371 14.46 -25.36 -4.13
CA LEU A 371 13.34 -26.24 -4.42
C LEU A 371 13.79 -27.57 -4.98
N ASP A 372 13.04 -28.60 -4.63
CA ASP A 372 13.12 -29.90 -5.29
C ASP A 372 12.35 -29.81 -6.62
N GLU A 373 13.08 -29.62 -7.71
CA GLU A 373 12.53 -29.53 -9.07
C GLU A 373 11.61 -30.71 -9.39
N GLN A 374 11.93 -31.91 -8.89
CA GLN A 374 11.11 -33.10 -9.11
C GLN A 374 9.72 -32.95 -8.47
N VAL A 375 9.62 -32.39 -7.27
CA VAL A 375 8.34 -32.16 -6.59
C VAL A 375 7.48 -31.18 -7.39
N ILE A 376 8.08 -30.14 -7.95
CA ILE A 376 7.36 -29.14 -8.73
C ILE A 376 6.91 -29.71 -10.07
N GLU A 377 7.77 -30.49 -10.74
CA GLU A 377 7.39 -31.19 -11.95
C GLU A 377 6.26 -32.20 -11.72
N GLU A 378 6.29 -32.95 -10.63
CA GLU A 378 5.22 -33.89 -10.25
C GLU A 378 3.90 -33.15 -9.99
N TYR A 379 3.95 -32.00 -9.32
CA TYR A 379 2.79 -31.13 -9.12
C TYR A 379 2.23 -30.61 -10.45
N ILE A 380 3.10 -30.15 -11.36
CA ILE A 380 2.70 -29.63 -12.68
C ILE A 380 2.05 -30.73 -13.54
N LYS A 381 2.52 -31.98 -13.44
CA LYS A 381 2.06 -33.12 -14.27
C LYS A 381 0.77 -33.80 -13.79
N ARG A 382 0.32 -33.56 -12.55
CA ARG A 382 -0.87 -34.22 -11.96
C ARG A 382 -2.14 -34.00 -12.79
#